data_AF-A0A7S0SJG1-F1
#
_entry.id   AF-A0A7S0SJG1-F1
#
_cell.length_a   1.000
_cell.length_b   1.000
_cell.length_c   1.000
_cell.angle_alpha   90.00
_cell.angle_beta   90.00
_cell.angle_gamma   90.00
#
_symmetry.space_group_name_H-M   'P 1'
#
loop_
_entity.id
_entity.type
_entity.pdbx_description
1 polymer ?
#
loop_
_entity_poly.entity_id
_entity_poly.type
_entity_poly.pdbx_seq_one_letter_code
_entity_poly.pdbx_strand_id
1 'polypeptide(L)'
;PLSSGRGMASWPPAMFGDTLRGKDGVEVNTIDALAGKVVGVYFSAHWCPPCRKFTPKLAQIYEDLKAQGKNFEIVFASSDKTVEEFTEYHGEQPWLAIPYTNRESKNKLSKKFEVQGIPSLVILDETGQIINKDGRAAVEEPHKFPWQPPTLAEALGDTFVDGNGAEVKLADITAAGKNIGLYFSAHWCGPCRQFTPQLVKTYTKLTEEDKPFEVIFVSSDNSPEEFAGYHDEMPWL
;
A
#
# COMPACT_ATOMS: atom_id res chain seq x y z
N PRO A 1 -14.40 -11.31 23.48
CA PRO A 1 -14.14 -10.29 24.53
C PRO A 1 -12.78 -10.52 25.21
N LEU A 2 -11.77 -9.81 24.72
CA LEU A 2 -10.50 -9.44 25.40
C LEU A 2 -10.12 -8.09 24.76
N SER A 3 -10.49 -6.99 25.43
CA SER A 3 -9.57 -6.02 26.05
C SER A 3 -8.64 -5.31 25.05
N SER A 4 -8.50 -3.98 24.97
CA SER A 4 -8.92 -2.88 25.83
C SER A 4 -8.17 -1.63 25.32
N GLY A 5 -8.89 -0.59 24.90
CA GLY A 5 -8.57 0.83 25.15
C GLY A 5 -7.13 1.36 25.01
N ARG A 6 -6.29 0.87 24.09
CA ARG A 6 -4.99 1.47 23.78
C ARG A 6 -4.82 1.62 22.27
N GLY A 7 -4.87 2.86 21.77
CA GLY A 7 -4.28 3.19 20.48
C GLY A 7 -4.90 4.34 19.68
N MET A 8 -6.21 4.62 19.80
CA MET A 8 -6.85 5.59 18.90
C MET A 8 -6.34 7.04 19.07
N ALA A 9 -6.02 7.46 20.30
CA ALA A 9 -5.61 8.84 20.58
C ALA A 9 -4.10 9.11 20.42
N SER A 10 -3.25 8.09 20.19
CA SER A 10 -1.79 8.27 20.20
C SER A 10 -1.14 8.16 18.82
N TRP A 11 -1.79 7.51 17.86
CA TRP A 11 -1.13 7.26 16.57
C TRP A 11 -0.89 8.53 15.74
N PRO A 12 -1.83 9.51 15.64
CA PRO A 12 -1.63 10.66 14.77
C PRO A 12 -0.46 11.54 15.23
N PRO A 13 -0.37 11.96 16.52
CA PRO A 13 0.79 12.72 16.99
C PRO A 13 2.10 11.95 16.93
N ALA A 14 2.08 10.63 17.18
CA ALA A 14 3.27 9.78 17.06
C ALA A 14 3.83 9.74 15.62
N MET A 15 3.00 10.03 14.62
CA MET A 15 3.38 10.02 13.20
C MET A 15 3.68 11.43 12.65
N PHE A 16 2.87 12.42 13.01
CA PHE A 16 2.92 13.75 12.37
C PHE A 16 3.37 14.89 13.31
N GLY A 17 3.48 14.63 14.62
CA GLY A 17 3.65 15.66 15.65
C GLY A 17 2.32 16.15 16.21
N ASP A 18 2.38 16.95 17.29
CA ASP A 18 1.18 17.41 18.01
C ASP A 18 0.32 18.41 17.23
N THR A 19 0.93 19.11 16.26
CA THR A 19 0.24 20.05 15.38
C THR A 19 0.50 19.78 13.90
N LEU A 20 -0.51 20.10 13.09
CA LEU A 20 -0.45 20.18 11.64
C LEU A 20 -0.68 21.62 11.20
N ARG A 21 -0.19 21.98 10.00
CA ARG A 21 -0.39 23.30 9.42
C ARG A 21 -1.54 23.27 8.40
N GLY A 22 -2.52 24.15 8.58
CA GLY A 22 -3.59 24.42 7.62
C GLY A 22 -3.12 25.32 6.46
N LYS A 23 -3.94 25.41 5.41
CA LYS A 23 -3.65 26.20 4.20
C LYS A 23 -3.42 27.70 4.49
N ASP A 24 -4.14 28.24 5.46
CA ASP A 24 -4.02 29.62 5.94
C ASP A 24 -2.77 29.84 6.83
N GLY A 25 -1.96 28.81 7.04
CA GLY A 25 -0.80 28.82 7.92
C GLY A 25 -1.15 28.65 9.39
N VAL A 26 -2.42 28.45 9.74
CA VAL A 26 -2.86 28.22 11.12
C VAL A 26 -2.51 26.80 11.54
N GLU A 27 -1.94 26.64 12.73
CA GLU A 27 -1.70 25.33 13.31
C GLU A 27 -2.98 24.75 13.91
N VAL A 28 -3.22 23.48 13.68
CA VAL A 28 -4.34 22.70 14.20
C VAL A 28 -3.84 21.53 15.00
N ASN A 29 -4.58 21.14 16.04
CA ASN A 29 -4.27 19.94 16.82
C ASN A 29 -4.38 18.69 15.93
N THR A 30 -3.34 17.85 15.90
CA THR A 30 -3.29 16.67 15.01
C THR A 30 -4.36 15.63 15.35
N ILE A 31 -4.70 15.44 16.63
CA ILE A 31 -5.73 14.45 17.04
C ILE A 31 -7.08 14.91 16.51
N ASP A 32 -7.47 16.15 16.80
CA ASP A 32 -8.76 16.71 16.37
C ASP A 32 -8.88 16.73 14.84
N ALA A 33 -7.76 17.01 14.16
CA ALA A 33 -7.70 17.07 12.72
C ALA A 33 -7.85 15.71 12.03
N LEU A 34 -7.38 14.61 12.63
CA LEU A 34 -7.29 13.31 11.95
C LEU A 34 -8.16 12.20 12.57
N ALA A 35 -8.73 12.39 13.76
CA ALA A 35 -9.53 11.37 14.44
C ALA A 35 -10.69 10.86 13.57
N GLY A 36 -10.78 9.53 13.41
CA GLY A 36 -11.85 8.87 12.65
C GLY A 36 -11.79 9.07 11.13
N LYS A 37 -10.68 9.60 10.60
CA LYS A 37 -10.50 9.83 9.16
C LYS A 37 -9.56 8.81 8.54
N VAL A 38 -9.84 8.44 7.30
CA VAL A 38 -8.84 7.88 6.38
C VAL A 38 -7.84 8.98 6.06
N VAL A 39 -6.55 8.69 6.13
CA VAL A 39 -5.50 9.70 5.95
C VAL A 39 -4.61 9.36 4.75
N GLY A 40 -4.53 10.26 3.78
CA GLY A 40 -3.55 10.21 2.71
C GLY A 40 -2.27 10.95 3.09
N VAL A 41 -1.15 10.25 3.26
CA VAL A 41 0.16 10.89 3.48
C VAL A 41 0.79 11.18 2.12
N TYR A 42 0.81 12.45 1.73
CA TYR A 42 1.23 12.88 0.40
C TYR A 42 2.67 13.40 0.42
N PHE A 43 3.60 12.64 -0.14
CA PHE A 43 5.00 13.03 -0.30
C PHE A 43 5.18 13.73 -1.64
N SER A 44 5.55 15.00 -1.59
CA SER A 44 5.64 15.85 -2.78
C SER A 44 6.61 17.03 -2.57
N ALA A 45 6.88 17.79 -3.62
CA ALA A 45 7.64 19.04 -3.57
C ALA A 45 7.29 19.97 -4.74
N HIS A 46 7.45 21.27 -4.53
CA HIS A 46 7.21 22.32 -5.52
C HIS A 46 8.17 22.22 -6.70
N TRP A 47 9.44 21.92 -6.44
CA TRP A 47 10.49 21.79 -7.45
C TRP A 47 10.32 20.57 -8.38
N CYS A 48 9.40 19.66 -8.07
CA CYS A 48 9.19 18.39 -8.76
C CYS A 48 8.10 18.53 -9.85
N PRO A 49 8.43 18.44 -11.15
CA PRO A 49 7.45 18.56 -12.23
C PRO A 49 6.31 17.53 -12.22
N PRO A 50 6.54 16.21 -12.00
CA PRO A 50 5.42 15.27 -11.94
C PRO A 50 4.50 15.53 -10.74
N CYS A 51 5.05 16.04 -9.64
CA CYS A 51 4.30 16.44 -8.46
C CYS A 51 3.31 17.59 -8.76
N ARG A 52 3.80 18.65 -9.42
CA ARG A 52 2.95 19.77 -9.84
C ARG A 52 1.85 19.35 -10.83
N LYS A 53 2.09 18.32 -11.65
CA LYS A 53 1.05 17.76 -12.54
C LYS A 53 -0.01 16.94 -11.79
N PHE A 54 0.39 16.24 -10.73
CA PHE A 54 -0.51 15.36 -9.98
C PHE A 54 -1.36 16.12 -8.95
N THR A 55 -0.82 17.17 -8.34
CA THR A 55 -1.45 17.89 -7.22
C THR A 55 -2.84 18.44 -7.54
N PRO A 56 -3.08 19.10 -8.69
CA PRO A 56 -4.42 19.59 -9.03
C PRO A 56 -5.45 18.47 -9.18
N LYS A 57 -5.03 17.31 -9.71
CA LYS A 57 -5.92 16.13 -9.82
C LYS A 57 -6.28 15.60 -8.43
N LEU A 58 -5.29 15.47 -7.55
CA LEU A 58 -5.51 15.02 -6.19
C LEU A 58 -6.38 16.00 -5.39
N ALA A 59 -6.22 17.31 -5.60
CA ALA A 59 -7.06 18.35 -5.00
C ALA A 59 -8.53 18.19 -5.42
N GLN A 60 -8.81 17.98 -6.70
CA GLN A 60 -10.18 17.73 -7.18
C GLN A 60 -10.78 16.48 -6.54
N ILE A 61 -10.04 15.36 -6.53
CA ILE A 61 -10.51 14.11 -5.91
C ILE A 61 -10.79 14.30 -4.43
N TYR A 62 -9.90 15.01 -3.72
CA TYR A 62 -10.08 15.34 -2.31
C TYR A 62 -11.37 16.13 -2.09
N GLU A 63 -11.57 17.22 -2.83
CA GLU A 63 -12.77 18.05 -2.70
C GLU A 63 -14.06 17.28 -3.02
N ASP A 64 -14.06 16.44 -4.05
CA ASP A 64 -15.20 15.61 -4.43
C ASP A 64 -15.56 14.61 -3.32
N LEU A 65 -14.56 13.96 -2.70
CA LEU A 65 -14.79 13.03 -1.59
C LEU A 65 -15.31 13.76 -0.35
N LYS A 66 -14.81 14.96 -0.06
CA LYS A 66 -15.31 15.80 1.04
C LYS A 66 -16.76 16.24 0.79
N ALA A 67 -17.10 16.62 -0.44
CA ALA A 67 -18.47 16.98 -0.84
C ALA A 67 -19.45 15.79 -0.72
N GLN A 68 -18.96 14.56 -0.90
CA GLN A 68 -19.71 13.32 -0.67
C GLN A 68 -19.80 12.91 0.81
N GLY A 69 -19.24 13.71 1.73
CA GLY A 69 -19.23 13.42 3.16
C GLY A 69 -18.27 12.29 3.57
N LYS A 70 -17.27 11.96 2.75
CA LYS A 70 -16.24 10.97 3.13
C LYS A 70 -15.31 11.57 4.18
N ASN A 71 -15.06 10.81 5.24
CA ASN A 71 -14.10 11.16 6.29
C ASN A 71 -12.66 10.93 5.79
N PHE A 72 -12.21 11.81 4.90
CA PHE A 72 -10.89 11.78 4.30
C PHE A 72 -10.12 13.07 4.64
N GLU A 73 -8.82 12.93 4.91
CA GLU A 73 -7.88 14.04 5.06
C GLU A 73 -6.57 13.71 4.37
N ILE A 74 -5.88 14.73 3.85
CA ILE A 74 -4.52 14.58 3.34
C ILE A 74 -3.55 15.33 4.25
N VAL A 75 -2.41 14.70 4.53
CA VAL A 75 -1.29 15.32 5.23
C VAL A 75 -0.09 15.39 4.28
N PHE A 76 0.23 16.60 3.85
CA PHE A 76 1.37 16.88 3.00
C PHE A 76 2.69 16.74 3.78
N ALA A 77 3.55 15.85 3.28
CA ALA A 77 4.90 15.59 3.77
C ALA A 77 5.94 16.17 2.80
N SER A 78 6.22 17.47 2.95
CA SER A 78 7.03 18.23 2.00
C SER A 78 8.49 17.79 1.90
N SER A 79 8.94 17.61 0.65
CA SER A 79 10.35 17.45 0.27
C SER A 79 10.95 18.73 -0.33
N ASP A 80 10.31 19.88 -0.12
CA ASP A 80 10.84 21.20 -0.47
C ASP A 80 12.11 21.51 0.33
N LYS A 81 12.98 22.32 -0.27
CA LYS A 81 14.31 22.64 0.25
C LYS A 81 14.31 23.90 1.10
N THR A 82 13.31 24.76 0.93
CA THR A 82 13.12 25.95 1.76
C THR A 82 11.69 26.07 2.27
N VAL A 83 11.50 26.91 3.29
CA VAL A 83 10.17 27.20 3.86
C VAL A 83 9.31 28.00 2.90
N GLU A 84 9.92 28.82 2.04
CA GLU A 84 9.25 29.62 1.01
C GLU A 84 8.67 28.71 -0.06
N GLU A 85 9.46 27.78 -0.62
CA GLU A 85 9.00 26.78 -1.59
C GLU A 85 7.84 25.94 -1.01
N PHE A 86 7.98 25.51 0.25
CA PHE A 86 6.92 24.81 0.97
C PHE A 86 5.66 25.65 1.11
N THR A 87 5.78 26.90 1.54
CA THR A 87 4.63 27.77 1.83
C THR A 87 3.88 28.12 0.56
N GLU A 88 4.59 28.44 -0.52
CA GLU A 88 4.01 28.72 -1.83
C GLU A 88 3.19 27.51 -2.31
N TYR A 89 3.80 26.32 -2.30
CA TYR A 89 3.16 25.12 -2.84
C TYR A 89 2.07 24.54 -1.95
N HIS A 90 2.21 24.60 -0.62
CA HIS A 90 1.13 24.22 0.30
C HIS A 90 -0.04 25.21 0.23
N GLY A 91 0.22 26.49 -0.06
CA GLY A 91 -0.82 27.49 -0.29
C GLY A 91 -1.75 27.19 -1.47
N GLU A 92 -1.32 26.35 -2.41
CA GLU A 92 -2.15 25.87 -3.53
C GLU A 92 -2.99 24.62 -3.17
N GLN A 93 -2.74 24.00 -2.02
CA GLN A 93 -3.31 22.70 -1.65
C GLN A 93 -4.47 22.86 -0.64
N PRO A 94 -5.55 22.08 -0.76
CA PRO A 94 -6.74 22.23 0.10
C PRO A 94 -6.66 21.47 1.43
N TRP A 95 -5.50 20.89 1.76
CA TRP A 95 -5.33 19.95 2.88
C TRP A 95 -4.25 20.39 3.87
N LEU A 96 -4.02 19.57 4.90
CA LEU A 96 -3.07 19.85 5.97
C LEU A 96 -1.64 19.48 5.58
N ALA A 97 -0.65 20.02 6.29
CA ALA A 97 0.76 19.70 6.11
C ALA A 97 1.46 19.44 7.45
N ILE A 98 2.47 18.57 7.44
CA ILE A 98 3.44 18.52 8.53
C ILE A 98 4.17 19.87 8.55
N PRO A 99 4.29 20.56 9.70
CA PRO A 99 5.04 21.80 9.77
C PRO A 99 6.43 21.65 9.17
N TYR A 100 6.85 22.59 8.31
CA TYR A 100 8.11 22.49 7.57
C TYR A 100 9.32 22.26 8.50
N THR A 101 9.30 22.85 9.69
CA THR A 101 10.32 22.71 10.73
C THR A 101 10.41 21.31 11.32
N ASN A 102 9.33 20.52 11.28
CA ASN A 102 9.28 19.13 11.76
C ASN A 102 9.85 18.15 10.71
N ARG A 103 11.12 18.37 10.33
CA ARG A 103 11.84 17.51 9.37
C ARG A 103 12.02 16.08 9.88
N GLU A 104 12.08 15.90 11.20
CA GLU A 104 12.23 14.59 11.82
C GLU A 104 11.03 13.69 11.53
N SER A 105 9.80 14.16 11.76
CA SER A 105 8.59 13.37 11.50
C SER A 105 8.44 13.05 10.02
N LYS A 106 8.68 14.03 9.14
CA LYS A 106 8.74 13.83 7.69
C LYS A 106 9.73 12.73 7.30
N ASN A 107 10.97 12.78 7.80
CA ASN A 107 12.00 11.78 7.48
C ASN A 107 11.67 10.38 8.04
N LYS A 108 11.12 10.31 9.26
CA LYS A 108 10.64 9.07 9.86
C LYS A 108 9.55 8.42 9.00
N LEU A 109 8.60 9.22 8.49
CA LEU A 109 7.53 8.73 7.61
C LEU A 109 8.07 8.26 6.26
N SER A 110 8.97 9.02 5.62
CA SER A 110 9.61 8.59 4.37
C SER A 110 10.32 7.25 4.53
N LYS A 111 11.01 7.03 5.65
CA LYS A 111 11.66 5.74 5.96
C LYS A 111 10.63 4.64 6.26
N LYS A 112 9.64 4.91 7.12
CA LYS A 112 8.60 3.95 7.52
C LYS A 112 7.82 3.40 6.33
N PHE A 113 7.54 4.25 5.33
CA PHE A 113 6.79 3.87 4.14
C PHE A 113 7.66 3.57 2.93
N GLU A 114 8.99 3.52 3.09
CA GLU A 114 9.94 3.16 2.04
C GLU A 114 9.76 4.03 0.78
N VAL A 115 9.53 5.33 0.97
CA VAL A 115 9.31 6.28 -0.11
C VAL A 115 10.60 6.47 -0.91
N GLN A 116 10.65 5.92 -2.11
CA GLN A 116 11.82 6.00 -3.01
C GLN A 116 11.75 7.15 -4.01
N GLY A 117 10.58 7.76 -4.21
CA GLY A 117 10.38 8.84 -5.17
C GLY A 117 9.11 9.64 -4.91
N ILE A 118 9.00 10.80 -5.56
CA ILE A 118 7.83 11.69 -5.48
C ILE A 118 7.27 11.98 -6.89
N PRO A 119 5.94 12.16 -7.05
CA PRO A 119 4.92 12.11 -6.00
C PRO A 119 4.64 10.68 -5.49
N SER A 120 4.42 10.53 -4.19
CA SER A 120 3.98 9.29 -3.56
C SER A 120 2.83 9.58 -2.59
N LEU A 121 1.85 8.69 -2.52
CA LEU A 121 0.69 8.83 -1.64
C LEU A 121 0.43 7.50 -0.95
N VAL A 122 0.46 7.50 0.38
CA VAL A 122 0.16 6.33 1.22
C VAL A 122 -1.19 6.54 1.88
N ILE A 123 -2.09 5.58 1.75
CA ILE A 123 -3.41 5.61 2.38
C ILE A 123 -3.37 4.84 3.69
N LEU A 124 -3.82 5.49 4.75
CA LEU A 124 -3.93 4.95 6.10
C LEU A 124 -5.40 4.88 6.53
N ASP A 125 -5.74 3.86 7.29
CA ASP A 125 -7.04 3.79 7.98
C ASP A 125 -7.09 4.75 9.20
N GLU A 126 -8.25 4.82 9.84
CA GLU A 126 -8.49 5.64 11.03
C GLU A 126 -7.66 5.25 12.26
N THR A 127 -6.98 4.10 12.21
CA THR A 127 -6.09 3.58 13.25
C THR A 127 -4.61 3.78 12.93
N GLY A 128 -4.29 4.34 11.77
CA GLY A 128 -2.93 4.57 11.29
C GLY A 128 -2.27 3.34 10.66
N GLN A 129 -3.03 2.29 10.36
CA GLN A 129 -2.55 1.14 9.60
C GLN A 129 -2.58 1.44 8.10
N ILE A 130 -1.67 0.83 7.35
CA ILE A 130 -1.57 1.06 5.91
C ILE A 130 -2.69 0.29 5.20
N ILE A 131 -3.54 1.02 4.48
CA ILE A 131 -4.48 0.45 3.52
C ILE A 131 -3.75 0.18 2.20
N ASN A 132 -3.04 1.17 1.68
CA ASN A 132 -2.41 1.09 0.36
C ASN A 132 -1.17 1.99 0.26
N LYS A 133 -0.01 1.43 -0.10
CA LYS A 133 1.22 2.20 -0.35
C LYS A 133 1.27 2.83 -1.75
N ASP A 134 0.46 2.35 -2.69
CA ASP A 134 0.35 2.87 -4.07
C ASP A 134 -0.91 3.73 -4.26
N GLY A 135 -1.21 4.57 -3.26
CA GLY A 135 -2.34 5.48 -3.30
C GLY A 135 -2.27 6.44 -4.49
N ARG A 136 -1.06 6.76 -4.99
CA ARG A 136 -0.89 7.68 -6.13
C ARG A 136 -1.57 7.14 -7.39
N ALA A 137 -1.48 5.84 -7.66
CA ALA A 137 -2.19 5.21 -8.77
C ALA A 137 -3.66 4.96 -8.41
N ALA A 138 -3.92 4.47 -7.20
CA ALA A 138 -5.26 4.03 -6.81
C ALA A 138 -6.31 5.16 -6.80
N VAL A 139 -5.92 6.41 -6.46
CA VAL A 139 -6.85 7.54 -6.43
C VAL A 139 -7.42 7.92 -7.80
N GLU A 140 -6.86 7.42 -8.91
CA GLU A 140 -7.45 7.60 -10.25
C GLU A 140 -8.83 6.93 -10.37
N GLU A 141 -9.17 6.01 -9.46
CA GLU A 141 -10.49 5.40 -9.32
C GLU A 141 -11.17 5.84 -8.01
N PRO A 142 -11.68 7.09 -7.90
CA PRO A 142 -12.18 7.64 -6.63
C PRO A 142 -13.39 6.89 -6.06
N HIS A 143 -14.14 6.18 -6.89
CA HIS A 143 -15.27 5.34 -6.48
C HIS A 143 -14.83 4.11 -5.65
N LYS A 144 -13.54 3.74 -5.68
CA LYS A 144 -12.96 2.64 -4.88
C LYS A 144 -12.49 3.09 -3.49
N PHE A 145 -12.73 4.35 -3.09
CA PHE A 145 -12.41 4.84 -1.74
C PHE A 145 -12.86 3.82 -0.66
N PRO A 146 -11.98 3.41 0.28
CA PRO A 146 -10.68 4.01 0.64
C PRO A 146 -9.47 3.41 -0.09
N TRP A 147 -9.65 2.86 -1.29
CA TRP A 147 -8.60 2.32 -2.15
C TRP A 147 -7.86 1.12 -1.55
N GLN A 148 -8.60 0.29 -0.82
CA GLN A 148 -8.11 -1.00 -0.38
C GLN A 148 -7.80 -1.87 -1.60
N PRO A 149 -6.57 -2.41 -1.71
CA PRO A 149 -6.26 -3.38 -2.76
C PRO A 149 -7.19 -4.59 -2.68
N PRO A 150 -7.50 -5.24 -3.80
CA PRO A 150 -8.28 -6.46 -3.79
C PRO A 150 -7.59 -7.52 -2.94
N THR A 151 -8.40 -8.31 -2.24
CA THR A 151 -7.96 -9.53 -1.59
C THR A 151 -7.46 -10.54 -2.63
N LEU A 152 -6.73 -11.56 -2.16
CA LEU A 152 -6.28 -12.64 -3.02
C LEU A 152 -7.44 -13.31 -3.77
N ALA A 153 -8.57 -13.52 -3.08
CA ALA A 153 -9.77 -14.11 -3.66
C ALA A 153 -10.39 -13.22 -4.75
N GLU A 154 -10.45 -11.92 -4.53
CA GLU A 154 -10.95 -10.96 -5.53
C GLU A 154 -10.02 -10.84 -6.74
N ALA A 155 -8.71 -11.02 -6.54
CA ALA A 155 -7.71 -10.90 -7.60
C ALA A 155 -7.55 -12.18 -8.44
N LEU A 156 -7.52 -13.36 -7.81
CA LEU A 156 -7.17 -14.63 -8.45
C LEU A 156 -8.27 -15.69 -8.40
N GLY A 157 -9.38 -15.42 -7.71
CA GLY A 157 -10.40 -16.43 -7.41
C GLY A 157 -10.12 -17.19 -6.12
N ASP A 158 -11.05 -18.06 -5.74
CA ASP A 158 -11.01 -18.84 -4.49
C ASP A 158 -10.64 -20.32 -4.68
N THR A 159 -10.41 -20.73 -5.93
CA THR A 159 -10.14 -22.12 -6.32
C THR A 159 -8.91 -22.15 -7.21
N PHE A 160 -7.94 -22.97 -6.82
CA PHE A 160 -6.67 -23.21 -7.51
C PHE A 160 -6.56 -24.68 -7.90
N VAL A 161 -5.52 -25.04 -8.63
CA VAL A 161 -5.29 -26.41 -9.11
C VAL A 161 -3.90 -26.84 -8.66
N ASP A 162 -3.76 -28.02 -8.06
CA ASP A 162 -2.45 -28.57 -7.69
C ASP A 162 -1.71 -29.17 -8.90
N GLY A 163 -0.44 -29.55 -8.72
CA GLY A 163 0.37 -30.21 -9.76
C GLY A 163 -0.17 -31.56 -10.27
N ASN A 164 -1.25 -32.10 -9.70
CA ASN A 164 -1.94 -33.30 -10.19
C ASN A 164 -3.26 -32.96 -10.90
N GLY A 165 -3.61 -31.69 -11.04
CA GLY A 165 -4.88 -31.24 -11.61
C GLY A 165 -6.05 -31.23 -10.63
N ALA A 166 -5.82 -31.44 -9.33
CA ALA A 166 -6.88 -31.44 -8.32
C ALA A 166 -7.21 -30.01 -7.88
N GLU A 167 -8.51 -29.70 -7.75
CA GLU A 167 -8.96 -28.41 -7.24
C GLU A 167 -8.66 -28.25 -5.75
N VAL A 168 -8.11 -27.10 -5.38
CA VAL A 168 -7.78 -26.72 -4.00
C VAL A 168 -8.38 -25.35 -3.70
N LYS A 169 -9.18 -25.25 -2.63
CA LYS A 169 -9.82 -23.98 -2.27
C LYS A 169 -8.91 -23.14 -1.37
N LEU A 170 -8.96 -21.82 -1.56
CA LEU A 170 -8.26 -20.85 -0.72
C LEU A 170 -8.64 -20.98 0.76
N ALA A 171 -9.91 -21.30 1.03
CA ALA A 171 -10.40 -21.54 2.39
C ALA A 171 -9.67 -22.70 3.08
N ASP A 172 -9.32 -23.76 2.35
CA ASP A 172 -8.64 -24.93 2.92
C ASP A 172 -7.18 -24.60 3.24
N ILE A 173 -6.51 -23.84 2.36
CA ILE A 173 -5.13 -23.35 2.56
C ILE A 173 -5.06 -22.45 3.81
N THR A 174 -6.01 -21.51 3.91
CA THR A 174 -6.06 -20.56 5.03
C THR A 174 -6.51 -21.19 6.34
N ALA A 175 -7.46 -22.15 6.31
CA ALA A 175 -7.87 -22.92 7.48
C ALA A 175 -6.73 -23.80 8.03
N ALA A 176 -5.83 -24.26 7.17
CA ALA A 176 -4.60 -24.95 7.57
C ALA A 176 -3.53 -24.00 8.16
N GLY A 177 -3.81 -22.69 8.24
CA GLY A 177 -2.89 -21.69 8.79
C GLY A 177 -1.65 -21.43 7.92
N LYS A 178 -1.68 -21.84 6.64
CA LYS A 178 -0.55 -21.66 5.73
C LYS A 178 -0.36 -20.19 5.35
N ASN A 179 0.90 -19.75 5.38
CA ASN A 179 1.33 -18.51 4.74
C ASN A 179 1.40 -18.73 3.23
N ILE A 180 0.90 -17.80 2.43
CA ILE A 180 0.82 -17.96 0.97
C ILE A 180 1.87 -17.08 0.30
N GLY A 181 2.72 -17.68 -0.54
CA GLY A 181 3.60 -17.00 -1.47
C GLY A 181 3.00 -16.99 -2.87
N LEU A 182 2.98 -15.85 -3.56
CA LEU A 182 2.60 -15.78 -4.97
C LEU A 182 3.86 -15.83 -5.83
N TYR A 183 3.93 -16.77 -6.76
CA TYR A 183 5.06 -16.90 -7.68
C TYR A 183 4.64 -16.59 -9.12
N PHE A 184 4.92 -15.35 -9.55
CA PHE A 184 4.70 -14.93 -10.93
C PHE A 184 5.89 -15.35 -11.79
N SER A 185 5.67 -16.26 -12.74
CA SER A 185 6.73 -16.74 -13.63
C SER A 185 6.14 -17.26 -14.94
N ALA A 186 7.00 -17.45 -15.93
CA ALA A 186 6.68 -18.10 -17.19
C ALA A 186 7.80 -19.03 -17.63
N HIS A 187 7.45 -20.08 -18.36
CA HIS A 187 8.38 -21.00 -19.00
C HIS A 187 9.36 -20.27 -19.92
N TRP A 188 8.92 -19.27 -20.68
CA TRP A 188 9.78 -18.50 -21.59
C TRP A 188 10.76 -17.55 -20.87
N CYS A 189 10.54 -17.25 -19.58
CA CYS A 189 11.35 -16.32 -18.80
C CYS A 189 12.67 -16.97 -18.31
N GLY A 190 13.79 -16.64 -18.96
CA GLY A 190 15.12 -17.15 -18.61
C GLY A 190 15.53 -16.97 -17.13
N PRO A 191 15.45 -15.75 -16.55
CA PRO A 191 15.73 -15.54 -15.13
C PRO A 191 14.82 -16.34 -14.20
N CYS A 192 13.54 -16.49 -14.56
CA CYS A 192 12.58 -17.26 -13.78
C CYS A 192 12.98 -18.74 -13.73
N ARG A 193 13.37 -19.33 -14.87
CA ARG A 193 13.88 -20.72 -14.94
C ARG A 193 15.14 -20.95 -14.09
N GLN A 194 15.96 -19.91 -13.86
CA GLN A 194 17.12 -20.01 -12.97
C GLN A 194 16.72 -19.94 -11.49
N PHE A 195 15.64 -19.24 -11.17
CA PHE A 195 15.14 -19.09 -9.81
C PHE A 195 14.25 -20.25 -9.36
N THR A 196 13.42 -20.81 -10.24
CA THR A 196 12.48 -21.90 -9.92
C THR A 196 13.14 -23.06 -9.15
N PRO A 197 14.30 -23.61 -9.55
CA PRO A 197 14.95 -24.68 -8.78
C PRO A 197 15.33 -24.28 -7.34
N GLN A 198 15.65 -23.00 -7.11
CA GLN A 198 15.95 -22.50 -5.76
C GLN A 198 14.68 -22.39 -4.91
N LEU A 199 13.58 -21.96 -5.51
CA LEU A 199 12.29 -21.90 -4.84
C LEU A 199 11.77 -23.31 -4.51
N VAL A 200 11.85 -24.26 -5.45
CA VAL A 200 11.53 -25.70 -5.22
C VAL A 200 12.32 -26.24 -4.03
N LYS A 201 13.64 -26.06 -4.04
CA LYS A 201 14.50 -26.50 -2.93
C LYS A 201 14.11 -25.88 -1.58
N THR A 202 13.70 -24.61 -1.58
CA THR A 202 13.28 -23.92 -0.35
C THR A 202 11.93 -24.43 0.12
N TYR A 203 10.97 -24.57 -0.78
CA TYR A 203 9.65 -25.09 -0.50
C TYR A 203 9.72 -26.52 0.07
N THR A 204 10.46 -27.43 -0.56
CA THR A 204 10.65 -28.80 -0.08
C THR A 204 11.17 -28.83 1.36
N LYS A 205 12.19 -28.01 1.68
CA LYS A 205 12.71 -27.91 3.05
C LYS A 205 11.67 -27.40 4.05
N LEU A 206 10.90 -26.39 3.67
CA LEU A 206 9.83 -25.85 4.54
C LEU A 206 8.76 -26.91 4.80
N THR A 207 8.38 -27.69 3.79
CA THR A 207 7.42 -28.79 3.93
C THR A 207 7.97 -29.92 4.79
N GLU A 208 9.24 -30.32 4.60
CA GLU A 208 9.91 -31.33 5.44
C GLU A 208 10.02 -30.91 6.92
N GLU A 209 10.13 -29.60 7.18
CA GLU A 209 10.16 -29.00 8.52
C GLU A 209 8.76 -28.68 9.08
N ASP A 210 7.68 -29.11 8.41
CA ASP A 210 6.28 -28.87 8.76
C ASP A 210 5.98 -27.37 8.95
N LYS A 211 6.60 -26.52 8.12
CA LYS A 211 6.32 -25.07 8.11
C LYS A 211 5.03 -24.81 7.34
N PRO A 212 4.11 -24.00 7.89
CA PRO A 212 2.84 -23.71 7.23
C PRO A 212 3.05 -22.69 6.11
N PHE A 213 3.46 -23.15 4.94
CA PHE A 213 3.73 -22.33 3.76
C PHE A 213 3.17 -23.02 2.50
N GLU A 214 2.55 -22.25 1.62
CA GLU A 214 2.07 -22.69 0.31
C GLU A 214 2.51 -21.70 -0.76
N VAL A 215 2.78 -22.19 -1.97
CA VAL A 215 3.02 -21.33 -3.14
C VAL A 215 1.83 -21.44 -4.07
N ILE A 216 1.34 -20.30 -4.57
CA ILE A 216 0.40 -20.23 -5.68
C ILE A 216 1.16 -19.69 -6.89
N PHE A 217 1.28 -20.53 -7.90
CA PHE A 217 1.89 -20.19 -9.17
C PHE A 217 0.92 -19.36 -10.02
N VAL A 218 1.41 -18.20 -10.45
CA VAL A 218 0.67 -17.31 -11.35
C VAL A 218 1.42 -17.28 -12.67
N SER A 219 0.98 -18.13 -13.61
CA SER A 219 1.64 -18.27 -14.90
C SER A 219 1.45 -17.04 -15.77
N SER A 220 2.53 -16.65 -16.45
CA SER A 220 2.50 -15.69 -17.58
C SER A 220 2.85 -16.38 -18.90
N ASP A 221 2.64 -17.70 -18.98
CA ASP A 221 2.80 -18.48 -20.21
C ASP A 221 1.66 -18.20 -21.20
N ASN A 222 1.97 -18.33 -22.48
CA ASN A 222 1.07 -17.88 -23.54
C ASN A 222 0.18 -19.01 -24.07
N SER A 223 0.40 -20.25 -23.65
CA SER A 223 -0.42 -21.39 -24.01
C SER A 223 -0.61 -22.37 -22.84
N PRO A 224 -1.72 -23.15 -22.84
CA PRO A 224 -1.93 -24.22 -21.86
C PRO A 224 -0.85 -25.31 -21.88
N GLU A 225 -0.20 -25.53 -23.01
CA GLU A 225 0.86 -26.53 -23.17
C GLU A 225 2.17 -26.07 -22.51
N GLU A 226 2.52 -24.78 -22.70
CA GLU A 226 3.65 -24.15 -21.99
C GLU A 226 3.40 -24.11 -20.48
N PHE A 227 2.16 -23.87 -20.06
CA PHE A 227 1.74 -23.95 -18.67
C PHE A 227 1.94 -25.35 -18.09
N ALA A 228 1.33 -26.37 -18.70
CA ALA A 228 1.37 -27.75 -18.19
C ALA A 228 2.80 -28.28 -18.07
N GLY A 229 3.62 -28.11 -19.13
CA GLY A 229 5.01 -28.59 -19.11
C GLY A 229 5.90 -27.92 -18.06
N TYR A 230 5.54 -26.73 -17.58
CA TYR A 230 6.30 -26.01 -16.57
C TYR A 230 5.72 -26.18 -15.16
N HIS A 231 4.40 -26.28 -15.03
CA HIS A 231 3.70 -26.51 -13.76
C HIS A 231 3.88 -27.94 -13.26
N ASP A 232 3.92 -28.94 -14.14
CA ASP A 232 4.14 -30.36 -13.78
C ASP A 232 5.50 -30.59 -13.08
N GLU A 233 6.48 -29.72 -13.31
CA GLU A 233 7.79 -29.77 -12.65
C GLU A 233 7.80 -29.12 -11.26
N MET A 234 6.68 -28.53 -10.83
CA MET A 234 6.56 -27.77 -9.58
C MET A 234 5.76 -28.53 -8.51
N PRO A 235 6.21 -28.54 -7.24
CA PRO A 235 5.58 -29.30 -6.16
C PRO A 235 4.41 -28.57 -5.44
N TRP A 236 3.94 -27.45 -5.97
CA TRP A 236 2.99 -26.53 -5.32
C TRP A 236 1.76 -26.27 -6.19
N LEU A 237 0.84 -25.42 -5.70
CA LEU A 237 -0.37 -24.99 -6.42
C LEU A 237 -0.03 -24.02 -7.56
#